data_AF-A0A6C0FEJ2-F1
#
_entry.id   AF-A0A6C0FEJ2-F1
#
_cell.length_a   1.000
_cell.length_b   1.000
_cell.length_c   1.000
_cell.angle_alpha   90.00
_cell.angle_beta   90.00
_cell.angle_gamma   90.00
#
_symmetry.space_group_name_H-M   'P 1'
#
loop_
_entity.id
_entity.type
_entity.pdbx_description
1 polymer ?
#
loop_
_entity_poly.entity_id
_entity_poly.type
_entity_poly.pdbx_seq_one_letter_code
_entity_poly.pdbx_strand_id
1 'polypeptide(L)'
;MSLGEIFNRMSGLDPELRTPDFQREYVWSKKQQERYLESLSRNMPIFGPVINIDTRTGIQWIMDGQNRIVTIFRFLNDDIKYKGVSFSDLPDNEKRRIKNMKMSYTETRDWSREQCQDFFMRIQEGVKLKDGELIHARSDNELTKAIVDIFSDYRVLFSNKSAEGGLGLTKNDILRYGHYEILGTLMHMIRTKNYPVRPGKTANHECEAWDDENTPTRSQRENTIRDTRVFLNKYSQLVSNVARIKEGIKKPDHLRLSYFLFKSGLYKREMNEDIYNRIDAMLNVVLNRDNPVFSEIKALSGYDEEGIYNKYVTVYNM
;
A
#
# COMPACT_ATOMS: atom_id res chain seq x y z
N MET A 1 15.04 28.33 -5.68
CA MET A 1 15.54 28.21 -7.06
C MET A 1 14.37 28.07 -8.03
N SER A 2 14.42 28.57 -9.27
CA SER A 2 13.39 28.20 -10.27
C SER A 2 13.69 26.83 -10.89
N LEU A 3 12.69 26.15 -11.44
CA LEU A 3 12.92 24.86 -12.11
C LEU A 3 13.82 25.00 -13.35
N GLY A 4 13.73 26.13 -14.07
CA GLY A 4 14.64 26.43 -15.18
C GLY A 4 16.08 26.62 -14.72
N GLU A 5 16.29 27.26 -13.56
CA GLU A 5 17.63 27.41 -12.97
C GLU A 5 18.20 26.06 -12.51
N ILE A 6 17.38 25.21 -11.89
CA ILE A 6 17.76 23.83 -11.54
C ILE A 6 18.17 23.05 -12.79
N PHE A 7 17.37 23.11 -13.85
CA PHE A 7 17.65 22.45 -15.11
C PHE A 7 19.00 22.89 -15.70
N ASN A 8 19.25 24.20 -15.74
CA ASN A 8 20.51 24.73 -16.25
C ASN A 8 21.72 24.23 -15.43
N ARG A 9 21.63 24.21 -14.09
CA ARG A 9 22.72 23.74 -13.22
C ARG A 9 23.01 22.24 -13.35
N MET A 10 22.03 21.45 -13.78
CA MET A 10 22.20 20.02 -14.02
C MET A 10 22.58 19.68 -15.47
N SER A 11 22.53 20.67 -16.36
CA SER A 11 22.81 20.49 -17.79
C SER A 11 24.28 20.74 -18.11
N GLY A 12 24.71 20.29 -19.29
CA GLY A 12 26.06 20.51 -19.81
C GLY A 12 27.03 19.36 -19.51
N LEU A 13 28.26 19.52 -20.00
CA LEU A 13 29.33 18.51 -19.86
C LEU A 13 29.89 18.44 -18.43
N ASP A 14 29.84 19.55 -17.70
CA ASP A 14 30.33 19.66 -16.32
C ASP A 14 29.26 20.36 -15.45
N PRO A 15 28.22 19.63 -15.00
CA PRO A 15 27.09 20.22 -14.29
C PRO A 15 27.50 20.78 -12.91
N GLU A 16 26.93 21.92 -12.52
CA GLU A 16 27.13 22.51 -11.19
C GLU A 16 26.43 21.70 -10.10
N LEU A 17 25.22 21.21 -10.38
CA LEU A 17 24.38 20.47 -9.44
C LEU A 17 24.45 18.97 -9.73
N ARG A 18 24.99 18.19 -8.77
CA ARG A 18 25.35 16.78 -8.94
C ARG A 18 24.71 15.89 -7.88
N THR A 19 24.53 14.62 -8.24
CA THR A 19 24.20 13.57 -7.26
C THR A 19 25.49 12.91 -6.77
N PRO A 20 25.71 12.77 -5.45
CA PRO A 20 26.85 12.03 -4.90
C PRO A 20 26.85 10.54 -5.29
N ASP A 21 28.04 9.96 -5.39
CA ASP A 21 28.29 8.55 -5.76
C ASP A 21 27.76 7.53 -4.74
N PHE A 22 27.64 7.91 -3.47
CA PHE A 22 27.12 7.05 -2.41
C PHE A 22 25.58 6.90 -2.42
N GLN A 23 24.86 7.66 -3.25
CA GLN A 23 23.42 7.48 -3.43
C GLN A 23 23.12 6.43 -4.49
N ARG A 24 21.95 5.81 -4.35
CA ARG A 24 21.44 4.88 -5.36
C ARG A 24 21.11 5.60 -6.67
N GLU A 25 21.03 4.81 -7.75
CA GLU A 25 20.46 5.30 -9.01
C GLU A 25 18.99 5.71 -8.86
N TYR A 26 18.48 6.38 -9.89
CA TYR A 26 17.10 6.81 -9.96
C TYR A 26 16.13 5.62 -9.96
N VAL A 27 15.11 5.63 -9.09
CA VAL A 27 14.22 4.46 -8.86
C VAL A 27 12.72 4.74 -8.97
N TRP A 28 12.31 5.98 -9.22
CA TRP A 28 10.88 6.29 -9.26
C TRP A 28 10.22 5.60 -10.46
N SER A 29 9.16 4.84 -10.18
CA SER A 29 8.33 4.21 -11.20
C SER A 29 7.61 5.24 -12.08
N LYS A 30 7.14 4.84 -13.26
CA LYS A 30 6.34 5.69 -14.15
C LYS A 30 5.13 6.31 -13.43
N LYS A 31 4.42 5.54 -12.59
CA LYS A 31 3.29 6.04 -11.78
C LYS A 31 3.71 7.14 -10.79
N GLN A 32 4.88 7.02 -10.17
CA GLN A 32 5.41 8.06 -9.27
C GLN A 32 5.83 9.32 -10.03
N GLN A 33 6.47 9.15 -11.19
CA GLN A 33 6.83 10.25 -12.09
C GLN A 33 5.60 11.04 -12.53
N GLU A 34 4.57 10.35 -13.03
CA GLU A 34 3.33 10.98 -13.48
C GLU A 34 2.62 11.73 -12.35
N ARG A 35 2.51 11.14 -11.14
CA ARG A 35 1.92 11.82 -9.97
C ARG A 35 2.72 13.06 -9.56
N TYR A 36 4.05 13.02 -9.66
CA TYR A 36 4.87 14.19 -9.34
C TYR A 36 4.72 15.28 -10.40
N LEU A 37 4.77 14.94 -11.70
CA LEU A 37 4.53 15.88 -12.79
C LEU A 37 3.11 16.47 -12.77
N GLU A 38 2.12 15.71 -12.28
CA GLU A 38 0.79 16.23 -12.02
C GLU A 38 0.79 17.34 -10.97
N SER A 39 1.60 17.21 -9.90
CA SER A 39 1.78 18.28 -8.91
C SER A 39 2.30 19.57 -9.54
N LEU A 40 3.24 19.45 -10.49
CA LEU A 40 3.73 20.60 -11.27
C LEU A 40 2.60 21.22 -12.11
N SER A 41 1.85 20.39 -12.85
CA SER A 41 0.75 20.87 -13.70
C SER A 41 -0.32 21.63 -12.92
N ARG A 42 -0.64 21.17 -11.70
CA ARG A 42 -1.65 21.72 -10.80
C ARG A 42 -1.13 22.86 -9.91
N ASN A 43 0.12 23.29 -10.13
CA ASN A 43 0.76 24.35 -9.37
C ASN A 43 0.78 24.09 -7.84
N MET A 44 0.92 22.82 -7.47
CA MET A 44 1.02 22.43 -6.06
C MET A 44 2.39 22.84 -5.49
N PRO A 45 2.49 23.10 -4.18
CA PRO A 45 3.77 23.29 -3.52
C PRO A 45 4.70 22.09 -3.76
N ILE A 46 5.88 22.36 -4.32
CA ILE A 46 6.91 21.35 -4.54
C ILE A 46 8.00 21.50 -3.48
N PHE A 47 8.14 20.51 -2.63
CA PHE A 47 9.27 20.44 -1.71
C PHE A 47 10.53 20.17 -2.53
N GLY A 48 11.59 20.94 -2.28
CA GLY A 48 12.87 20.70 -2.93
C GLY A 48 13.88 19.95 -2.07
N PRO A 49 15.13 19.91 -2.56
CA PRO A 49 16.19 19.09 -2.01
C PRO A 49 16.90 19.74 -0.83
N VAL A 50 17.76 18.94 -0.20
CA VAL A 50 18.86 19.43 0.62
C VAL A 50 20.12 19.40 -0.24
N ILE A 51 20.85 20.51 -0.32
CA ILE A 51 22.03 20.68 -1.18
C ILE A 51 23.23 21.10 -0.34
N ASN A 52 24.40 20.48 -0.53
CA ASN A 52 25.66 20.99 0.01
C ASN A 52 26.41 21.78 -1.06
N ILE A 53 26.79 23.02 -0.76
CA ILE A 53 27.51 23.91 -1.68
C ILE A 53 28.99 23.92 -1.30
N ASP A 54 29.86 23.50 -2.23
CA ASP A 54 31.30 23.75 -2.14
C ASP A 54 31.55 25.20 -2.58
N THR A 55 31.87 26.08 -1.62
CA THR A 55 32.03 27.51 -1.89
C THR A 55 33.30 27.83 -2.68
N ARG A 56 34.28 26.90 -2.72
CA ARG A 56 35.53 27.06 -3.46
C ARG A 56 35.36 26.71 -4.94
N THR A 57 34.62 25.65 -5.25
CA THR A 57 34.44 25.17 -6.63
C THR A 57 33.12 25.60 -7.26
N GLY A 58 32.13 26.01 -6.46
CA GLY A 58 30.77 26.27 -6.89
C GLY A 58 29.93 25.00 -7.12
N ILE A 59 30.53 23.81 -6.99
CA ILE A 59 29.84 22.53 -7.14
C ILE A 59 28.83 22.33 -6.01
N GLN A 60 27.66 21.80 -6.36
CA GLN A 60 26.52 21.60 -5.47
C GLN A 60 26.16 20.11 -5.45
N TRP A 61 26.03 19.54 -4.26
CA TRP A 61 25.74 18.12 -4.05
C TRP A 61 24.34 17.93 -3.49
N ILE A 62 23.48 17.23 -4.24
CA ILE A 62 22.12 16.88 -3.81
C ILE A 62 22.21 15.81 -2.72
N MET A 63 21.94 16.15 -1.46
CA MET A 63 21.99 15.22 -0.32
C MET A 63 20.65 14.53 -0.02
N ASP A 64 19.53 15.15 -0.38
CA ASP A 64 18.19 14.54 -0.37
C ASP A 64 17.36 15.06 -1.54
N GLY A 65 16.36 14.29 -1.97
CA GLY A 65 15.42 14.71 -3.01
C GLY A 65 15.86 14.42 -4.44
N GLN A 66 16.90 13.61 -4.64
CA GLN A 66 17.41 13.18 -5.96
C GLN A 66 16.28 12.78 -6.93
N ASN A 67 15.38 11.87 -6.55
CA ASN A 67 14.31 11.43 -7.44
C ASN A 67 13.36 12.57 -7.87
N ARG A 68 13.11 13.56 -7.01
CA ARG A 68 12.28 14.73 -7.34
C ARG A 68 12.97 15.58 -8.41
N ILE A 69 14.22 15.97 -8.16
CA ILE A 69 14.97 16.82 -9.08
C ILE A 69 15.21 16.10 -10.42
N VAL A 70 15.65 14.85 -10.39
CA VAL A 70 15.92 14.08 -11.61
C VAL A 70 14.65 13.90 -12.44
N THR A 71 13.47 13.74 -11.82
CA THR A 71 12.20 13.71 -12.56
C THR A 71 11.93 15.02 -13.29
N ILE A 72 12.18 16.16 -12.66
CA ILE A 72 12.02 17.48 -13.28
C ILE A 72 13.02 17.66 -14.43
N PHE A 73 14.29 17.33 -14.18
CA PHE A 73 15.34 17.39 -15.18
C PHE A 73 14.96 16.56 -16.42
N ARG A 74 14.60 15.29 -16.22
CA ARG A 74 14.17 14.37 -17.29
C ARG A 74 12.95 14.88 -18.05
N PHE A 75 11.99 15.51 -17.37
CA PHE A 75 10.81 16.06 -18.04
C PHE A 75 11.17 17.28 -18.89
N LEU A 76 11.96 18.21 -18.35
CA LEU A 76 12.42 19.40 -19.08
C LEU A 76 13.38 19.08 -20.24
N ASN A 77 14.03 17.91 -20.19
CA ASN A 77 14.88 17.36 -21.22
C ASN A 77 14.15 16.45 -22.23
N ASP A 78 12.82 16.32 -22.13
CA ASP A 78 11.98 15.43 -22.95
C ASP A 78 12.29 13.91 -22.83
N ASP A 79 13.05 13.48 -21.82
CA ASP A 79 13.34 12.06 -21.53
C ASP A 79 12.12 11.31 -20.98
N ILE A 80 11.16 12.04 -20.40
CA ILE A 80 9.89 11.50 -19.89
C ILE A 80 8.73 12.41 -20.29
N LYS A 81 7.52 11.85 -20.34
CA LYS A 81 6.30 12.56 -20.76
C LYS A 81 5.28 12.65 -19.64
N TYR A 82 4.53 13.74 -19.59
CA TYR A 82 3.35 13.87 -18.72
C TYR A 82 2.08 13.70 -19.56
N LYS A 83 1.23 12.73 -19.22
CA LYS A 83 0.01 12.40 -20.00
C LYS A 83 0.27 12.21 -21.50
N GLY A 84 1.43 11.65 -21.85
CA GLY A 84 1.85 11.41 -23.24
C GLY A 84 2.44 12.62 -23.96
N VAL A 85 2.53 13.78 -23.31
CA VAL A 85 3.05 15.04 -23.87
C VAL A 85 4.46 15.31 -23.36
N SER A 86 5.38 15.63 -24.28
CA SER A 86 6.74 16.09 -23.97
C SER A 86 6.74 17.56 -23.53
N PHE A 87 7.78 18.01 -22.82
CA PHE A 87 7.88 19.42 -22.42
C PHE A 87 8.03 20.36 -23.63
N SER A 88 8.75 19.93 -24.67
CA SER A 88 8.87 20.64 -25.95
C SER A 88 7.52 20.96 -26.61
N ASP A 89 6.53 20.08 -26.40
CA ASP A 89 5.23 20.14 -27.08
C ASP A 89 4.21 21.01 -26.32
N LEU A 90 4.56 21.48 -25.12
CA LEU A 90 3.69 22.36 -24.34
C LEU A 90 3.56 23.76 -24.98
N PRO A 91 2.43 24.44 -24.79
CA PRO A 91 2.30 25.86 -25.10
C PRO A 91 3.38 26.71 -24.41
N ASP A 92 3.85 27.79 -25.05
CA ASP A 92 4.96 28.60 -24.52
C ASP A 92 4.64 29.31 -23.18
N ASN A 93 3.37 29.60 -22.92
CA ASN A 93 2.94 30.08 -21.61
C ASN A 93 3.13 29.00 -20.53
N GLU A 94 2.82 27.74 -20.83
CA GLU A 94 2.99 26.61 -19.90
C GLU A 94 4.47 26.28 -19.68
N LYS A 95 5.29 26.29 -20.74
CA LYS A 95 6.75 26.14 -20.64
C LYS A 95 7.34 27.20 -19.71
N ARG A 96 6.97 28.47 -19.92
CA ARG A 96 7.43 29.59 -19.07
C ARG A 96 6.93 29.43 -17.64
N ARG A 97 5.66 29.05 -17.45
CA ARG A 97 5.08 28.80 -16.13
C ARG A 97 5.89 27.75 -15.37
N ILE A 98 6.07 26.57 -15.95
CA ILE A 98 6.81 25.45 -15.34
C ILE A 98 8.26 25.85 -15.05
N LYS A 99 8.99 26.44 -16.00
CA LYS A 99 10.37 26.91 -15.78
C LYS A 99 10.47 27.94 -14.65
N ASN A 100 9.46 28.79 -14.48
CA ASN A 100 9.44 29.84 -13.46
C ASN A 100 8.92 29.36 -12.09
N MET A 101 8.34 28.16 -12.00
CA MET A 101 7.92 27.58 -10.72
C MET A 101 9.10 27.56 -9.76
N LYS A 102 8.85 28.02 -8.53
CA LYS A 102 9.86 28.08 -7.48
C LYS A 102 9.81 26.80 -6.67
N MET A 103 10.99 26.21 -6.50
CA MET A 103 11.24 25.13 -5.57
C MET A 103 12.11 25.68 -4.43
N SER A 104 11.61 25.56 -3.20
CA SER A 104 12.40 25.83 -2.00
C SER A 104 13.43 24.73 -1.83
N TYR A 105 14.63 25.06 -1.34
CA TYR A 105 15.65 24.08 -1.03
C TYR A 105 16.35 24.49 0.26
N THR A 106 16.93 23.53 0.96
CA THR A 106 17.76 23.76 2.14
C THR A 106 19.21 23.56 1.74
N GLU A 107 20.10 24.38 2.27
CA GLU A 107 21.52 24.28 1.94
C GLU A 107 22.42 24.16 3.16
N THR A 108 23.50 23.41 2.98
CA THR A 108 24.70 23.44 3.80
C THR A 108 25.85 23.97 2.97
N ARG A 109 26.94 24.40 3.62
CA ARG A 109 28.13 24.92 2.93
C ARG A 109 29.35 24.17 3.43
N ASP A 110 30.21 23.79 2.49
CA ASP A 110 31.52 23.21 2.72
C ASP A 110 31.54 21.97 3.62
N TRP A 111 30.44 21.19 3.65
CA TRP A 111 30.45 19.90 4.33
C TRP A 111 31.36 18.92 3.59
N SER A 112 32.12 18.14 4.37
CA SER A 112 32.93 17.05 3.84
C SER A 112 32.05 15.95 3.24
N ARG A 113 32.65 15.11 2.39
CA ARG A 113 31.97 13.91 1.85
C ARG A 113 31.41 13.01 2.96
N GLU A 114 32.16 12.85 4.06
CA GLU A 114 31.76 12.06 5.22
C GLU A 114 30.54 12.65 5.93
N GLN A 115 30.50 13.97 6.14
CA GLN A 115 29.35 14.66 6.74
C GLN A 115 28.11 14.53 5.86
N CYS A 116 28.26 14.67 4.54
CA CYS A 116 27.17 14.48 3.59
C CYS A 116 26.63 13.04 3.64
N GLN A 117 27.52 12.06 3.76
CA GLN A 117 27.15 10.64 3.84
C GLN A 117 26.43 10.32 5.16
N ASP A 118 26.93 10.79 6.31
CA ASP A 118 26.27 10.63 7.61
C ASP A 118 24.86 11.24 7.61
N PHE A 119 24.73 12.45 7.08
CA PHE A 119 23.43 13.09 6.92
C PHE A 119 22.47 12.28 6.02
N PHE A 120 22.96 11.80 4.88
CA PHE A 120 22.16 10.97 3.98
C PHE A 120 21.68 9.69 4.69
N MET A 121 22.53 9.00 5.45
CA MET A 121 22.13 7.79 6.16
C MET A 121 21.02 8.07 7.18
N ARG A 122 21.13 9.16 7.95
CA ARG A 122 20.13 9.54 8.97
C ARG A 122 18.77 9.87 8.38
N ILE A 123 18.72 10.60 7.27
CA ILE A 123 17.43 11.02 6.68
C ILE A 123 16.67 9.84 6.05
N GLN A 124 17.36 8.78 5.66
CA GLN A 124 16.73 7.57 5.10
C GLN A 124 16.10 6.65 6.16
N GLU A 125 16.30 6.90 7.46
CA GLU A 125 15.68 6.11 8.54
C GLU A 125 14.16 6.29 8.66
N GLY A 126 13.57 7.19 7.86
CA GLY A 126 12.13 7.42 7.80
C GLY A 126 11.33 6.17 7.40
N VAL A 127 10.23 5.92 8.11
CA VAL A 127 9.35 4.77 7.84
C VAL A 127 8.30 5.13 6.81
N LYS A 128 8.23 4.35 5.72
CA LYS A 128 7.16 4.49 4.73
C LYS A 128 5.79 4.17 5.36
N LEU A 129 4.78 4.95 4.96
CA LEU A 129 3.38 4.64 5.27
C LEU A 129 3.00 3.25 4.75
N LYS A 130 2.33 2.48 5.60
CA LYS A 130 1.65 1.23 5.25
C LYS A 130 0.42 1.52 4.41
N ASP A 131 -0.05 0.49 3.72
CA ASP A 131 -1.26 0.59 2.90
C ASP A 131 -2.48 0.97 3.74
N GLY A 132 -2.62 0.45 4.97
CA GLY A 132 -3.68 0.86 5.89
C GLY A 132 -3.66 2.36 6.23
N GLU A 133 -2.47 2.92 6.46
CA GLU A 133 -2.28 4.36 6.75
C GLU A 133 -2.65 5.22 5.53
N LEU A 134 -2.35 4.74 4.31
CA LEU A 134 -2.74 5.40 3.06
C LEU A 134 -4.26 5.38 2.83
N ILE A 135 -4.94 4.26 3.14
CA ILE A 135 -6.40 4.16 3.04
C ILE A 135 -7.05 5.12 4.05
N HIS A 136 -6.59 5.12 5.30
CA HIS A 136 -7.07 6.05 6.32
C HIS A 136 -6.89 7.52 5.91
N ALA A 137 -5.78 7.88 5.26
CA ALA A 137 -5.54 9.23 4.78
C ALA A 137 -6.55 9.69 3.70
N ARG A 138 -7.26 8.78 3.05
CA ARG A 138 -8.35 9.08 2.10
C ARG A 138 -9.70 9.07 2.82
N SER A 139 -9.88 9.95 3.80
CA SER A 139 -11.09 9.99 4.64
C SER A 139 -12.39 10.23 3.87
N ASP A 140 -12.32 10.92 2.73
CA ASP A 140 -13.50 11.21 1.90
C ASP A 140 -13.91 10.05 0.99
N ASN A 141 -13.04 9.07 0.77
CA ASN A 141 -13.32 7.92 -0.07
C ASN A 141 -14.41 7.02 0.56
N GLU A 142 -15.33 6.54 -0.27
CA GLU A 142 -16.49 5.76 0.19
C GLU A 142 -16.09 4.41 0.81
N LEU A 143 -15.02 3.76 0.32
CA LEU A 143 -14.51 2.53 0.93
C LEU A 143 -14.00 2.84 2.34
N THR A 144 -13.24 3.92 2.51
CA THR A 144 -12.71 4.33 3.80
C THR A 144 -13.83 4.60 4.81
N LYS A 145 -14.87 5.32 4.39
CA LYS A 145 -16.07 5.57 5.22
C LYS A 145 -16.76 4.26 5.61
N ALA A 146 -16.92 3.33 4.67
CA ALA A 146 -17.49 2.02 4.95
C ALA A 146 -16.62 1.19 5.91
N ILE A 147 -15.30 1.24 5.77
CA ILE A 147 -14.36 0.56 6.68
C ILE A 147 -14.53 1.09 8.11
N VAL A 148 -14.62 2.41 8.30
CA VAL A 148 -14.82 3.04 9.61
C VAL A 148 -16.14 2.57 10.24
N ASP A 149 -17.22 2.60 9.48
CA ASP A 149 -18.58 2.21 9.91
C ASP A 149 -18.67 0.70 10.24
N ILE A 150 -18.08 -0.15 9.42
CA ILE A 150 -18.01 -1.59 9.70
C ILE A 150 -17.13 -1.84 10.93
N PHE A 151 -15.99 -1.17 11.05
CA PHE A 151 -15.10 -1.35 12.19
C PHE A 151 -15.76 -0.98 13.52
N SER A 152 -16.61 0.07 13.58
CA SER A 152 -17.34 0.41 14.80
C SER A 152 -18.27 -0.71 15.26
N ASP A 153 -18.95 -1.37 14.33
CA ASP A 153 -19.88 -2.45 14.66
C ASP A 153 -19.19 -3.77 15.04
N TYR A 154 -17.99 -4.00 14.50
CA TYR A 154 -17.20 -5.20 14.73
C TYR A 154 -15.94 -4.93 15.57
N ARG A 155 -15.98 -3.91 16.45
CA ARG A 155 -14.80 -3.47 17.22
C ARG A 155 -14.16 -4.60 18.03
N VAL A 156 -14.97 -5.47 18.63
CA VAL A 156 -14.52 -6.65 19.38
C VAL A 156 -13.69 -7.57 18.50
N LEU A 157 -14.19 -7.89 17.29
CA LEU A 157 -13.52 -8.77 16.36
C LEU A 157 -12.12 -8.25 16.00
N PHE A 158 -11.96 -6.96 15.76
CA PHE A 158 -10.66 -6.42 15.33
C PHE A 158 -9.74 -6.01 16.48
N SER A 159 -10.27 -5.66 17.64
CA SER A 159 -9.47 -5.07 18.74
C SER A 159 -9.10 -6.06 19.83
N ASN A 160 -9.83 -7.16 19.99
CA ASN A 160 -9.60 -8.13 21.06
C ASN A 160 -8.55 -9.19 20.69
N LYS A 161 -8.06 -9.88 21.71
CA LYS A 161 -7.25 -11.09 21.54
C LYS A 161 -8.10 -12.24 21.00
N SER A 162 -7.44 -13.25 20.42
CA SER A 162 -8.12 -14.45 19.89
C SER A 162 -8.96 -15.18 20.93
N ALA A 163 -8.45 -15.32 22.16
CA ALA A 163 -9.18 -15.93 23.27
C ALA A 163 -10.45 -15.16 23.68
N GLU A 164 -10.57 -13.88 23.30
CA GLU A 164 -11.64 -12.96 23.67
C GLU A 164 -12.55 -12.64 22.46
N GLY A 165 -12.59 -13.52 21.46
CA GLY A 165 -13.44 -13.37 20.27
C GLY A 165 -12.88 -12.44 19.20
N GLY A 166 -11.59 -12.07 19.27
CA GLY A 166 -10.93 -11.21 18.29
C GLY A 166 -10.03 -11.93 17.28
N LEU A 167 -9.50 -11.19 16.31
CA LEU A 167 -8.53 -11.67 15.33
C LEU A 167 -7.09 -11.71 15.89
N GLY A 168 -6.87 -11.28 17.13
CA GLY A 168 -5.53 -11.24 17.73
C GLY A 168 -4.59 -10.21 17.10
N LEU A 169 -5.14 -9.10 16.57
CA LEU A 169 -4.32 -7.99 16.08
C LEU A 169 -3.55 -7.34 17.23
N THR A 170 -2.26 -7.05 17.01
CA THR A 170 -1.45 -6.39 18.02
C THR A 170 -1.84 -4.91 18.14
N LYS A 171 -1.49 -4.27 19.26
CA LYS A 171 -1.68 -2.81 19.43
C LYS A 171 -1.03 -2.01 18.29
N ASN A 172 0.15 -2.42 17.84
CA ASN A 172 0.86 -1.78 16.73
C ASN A 172 0.12 -1.98 15.38
N ASP A 173 -0.58 -3.09 15.21
CA ASP A 173 -1.39 -3.31 14.02
C ASP A 173 -2.58 -2.36 13.97
N ILE A 174 -3.24 -2.12 15.09
CA ILE A 174 -4.34 -1.16 15.17
C ILE A 174 -3.81 0.27 14.96
N LEU A 175 -2.71 0.64 15.62
CA LEU A 175 -2.07 1.94 15.48
C LEU A 175 -1.66 2.24 14.03
N ARG A 176 -1.21 1.22 13.30
CA ARG A 176 -0.81 1.34 11.89
C ARG A 176 -1.89 0.88 10.90
N TYR A 177 -3.16 0.96 11.31
CA TYR A 177 -4.33 0.73 10.45
C TYR A 177 -4.37 -0.64 9.75
N GLY A 178 -3.82 -1.68 10.36
CA GLY A 178 -3.85 -3.04 9.83
C GLY A 178 -5.26 -3.63 9.70
N HIS A 179 -6.23 -3.11 10.46
CA HIS A 179 -7.65 -3.45 10.30
C HIS A 179 -8.25 -2.87 9.00
N TYR A 180 -7.74 -1.73 8.49
CA TYR A 180 -8.12 -1.19 7.18
C TYR A 180 -7.63 -2.11 6.06
N GLU A 181 -6.42 -2.66 6.19
CA GLU A 181 -5.89 -3.63 5.24
C GLU A 181 -6.75 -4.89 5.20
N ILE A 182 -7.15 -5.43 6.35
CA ILE A 182 -8.02 -6.62 6.41
C ILE A 182 -9.40 -6.33 5.84
N LEU A 183 -10.07 -5.26 6.29
CA LEU A 183 -11.42 -4.91 5.84
C LEU A 183 -11.46 -4.58 4.35
N GLY A 184 -10.56 -3.74 3.86
CA GLY A 184 -10.48 -3.43 2.42
C GLY A 184 -10.17 -4.68 1.58
N THR A 185 -9.37 -5.60 2.11
CA THR A 185 -9.11 -6.89 1.45
C THR A 185 -10.35 -7.79 1.41
N LEU A 186 -11.12 -7.87 2.51
CA LEU A 186 -12.37 -8.63 2.56
C LEU A 186 -13.39 -8.07 1.57
N MET A 187 -13.55 -6.75 1.54
CA MET A 187 -14.45 -6.06 0.61
C MET A 187 -14.04 -6.33 -0.84
N HIS A 188 -12.73 -6.29 -1.14
CA HIS A 188 -12.22 -6.68 -2.45
C HIS A 188 -12.61 -8.12 -2.82
N MET A 189 -12.33 -9.10 -1.94
CA MET A 189 -12.67 -10.51 -2.20
C MET A 189 -14.17 -10.69 -2.45
N ILE A 190 -15.01 -9.99 -1.67
CA ILE A 190 -16.46 -10.06 -1.78
C ILE A 190 -16.94 -9.54 -3.14
N ARG A 191 -16.35 -8.44 -3.62
CA ARG A 191 -16.69 -7.81 -4.89
C ARG A 191 -16.14 -8.57 -6.10
N THR A 192 -14.88 -8.98 -6.08
CA THR A 192 -14.17 -9.54 -7.25
C THR A 192 -14.19 -11.05 -7.31
N LYS A 193 -14.52 -11.73 -6.22
CA LYS A 193 -14.42 -13.18 -6.04
C LYS A 193 -13.00 -13.77 -6.11
N ASN A 194 -11.98 -12.92 -6.11
CA ASN A 194 -10.57 -13.32 -6.24
C ASN A 194 -9.83 -13.20 -4.90
N TYR A 195 -8.87 -14.10 -4.66
CA TYR A 195 -8.02 -14.03 -3.47
C TYR A 195 -6.90 -12.98 -3.63
N PRO A 196 -6.58 -12.21 -2.59
CA PRO A 196 -5.47 -11.26 -2.56
C PRO A 196 -4.09 -11.95 -2.44
N VAL A 197 -3.22 -11.79 -3.43
CA VAL A 197 -1.80 -12.18 -3.28
C VAL A 197 -1.09 -11.33 -2.20
N ARG A 198 -1.48 -10.04 -2.07
CA ARG A 198 -0.90 -9.08 -1.13
C ARG A 198 -2.01 -8.24 -0.47
N PRO A 199 -2.50 -8.60 0.73
CA PRO A 199 -3.67 -8.00 1.36
C PRO A 199 -3.63 -6.46 1.44
N GLY A 200 -2.60 -5.87 2.07
CA GLY A 200 -2.49 -4.41 2.19
C GLY A 200 -2.55 -3.68 0.83
N LYS A 201 -1.74 -4.12 -0.14
CA LYS A 201 -1.77 -3.54 -1.50
C LYS A 201 -3.12 -3.75 -2.19
N THR A 202 -3.77 -4.88 -1.96
CA THR A 202 -5.08 -5.19 -2.52
C THR A 202 -6.14 -4.25 -1.96
N ALA A 203 -6.15 -4.03 -0.65
CA ALA A 203 -7.03 -3.08 0.01
C ALA A 203 -6.81 -1.64 -0.49
N ASN A 204 -5.55 -1.24 -0.69
CA ASN A 204 -5.25 0.09 -1.20
C ASN A 204 -5.67 0.26 -2.67
N HIS A 205 -5.47 -0.76 -3.51
CA HIS A 205 -5.98 -0.76 -4.89
C HIS A 205 -7.51 -0.76 -4.93
N GLU A 206 -8.17 -1.47 -4.01
CA GLU A 206 -9.62 -1.42 -3.87
C GLU A 206 -10.09 -0.01 -3.53
N CYS A 207 -9.39 0.66 -2.61
CA CYS A 207 -9.66 2.05 -2.27
C CYS A 207 -9.46 2.98 -3.48
N GLU A 208 -8.37 2.80 -4.26
CA GLU A 208 -8.14 3.54 -5.50
C GLU A 208 -9.23 3.28 -6.55
N ALA A 209 -9.79 2.08 -6.62
CA ALA A 209 -10.90 1.79 -7.53
C ALA A 209 -12.13 2.63 -7.16
N TRP A 210 -12.50 2.69 -5.87
CA TRP A 210 -13.69 3.42 -5.42
C TRP A 210 -13.60 4.96 -5.60
N ASP A 211 -12.43 5.50 -5.97
CA ASP A 211 -12.30 6.89 -6.41
C ASP A 211 -12.98 7.13 -7.79
N ASP A 212 -13.14 6.10 -8.63
CA ASP A 212 -13.90 6.18 -9.88
C ASP A 212 -15.40 5.99 -9.61
N GLU A 213 -16.20 7.04 -9.85
CA GLU A 213 -17.67 7.03 -9.69
C GLU A 213 -18.37 5.87 -10.42
N ASN A 214 -17.76 5.34 -11.48
CA ASN A 214 -18.33 4.25 -12.28
C ASN A 214 -17.86 2.85 -11.85
N THR A 215 -16.76 2.75 -11.10
CA THR A 215 -16.11 1.46 -10.83
C THR A 215 -15.58 1.35 -9.40
N PRO A 216 -16.30 0.71 -8.46
CA PRO A 216 -17.55 -0.01 -8.65
C PRO A 216 -18.74 0.94 -8.73
N THR A 217 -19.80 0.52 -9.41
CA THR A 217 -21.09 1.24 -9.42
C THR A 217 -21.64 1.35 -7.99
N ARG A 218 -22.48 2.34 -7.73
CA ARG A 218 -23.13 2.53 -6.41
C ARG A 218 -23.79 1.25 -5.88
N SER A 219 -24.54 0.53 -6.72
CA SER A 219 -25.17 -0.75 -6.32
C SER A 219 -24.13 -1.81 -5.95
N GLN A 220 -23.02 -1.90 -6.66
CA GLN A 220 -21.93 -2.82 -6.31
C GLN A 220 -21.28 -2.43 -4.97
N ARG A 221 -21.10 -1.14 -4.69
CA ARG A 221 -20.58 -0.65 -3.41
C ARG A 221 -21.52 -1.02 -2.25
N GLU A 222 -22.81 -0.71 -2.38
CA GLU A 222 -23.84 -1.03 -1.38
C GLU A 222 -23.93 -2.55 -1.11
N ASN A 223 -23.95 -3.37 -2.18
CA ASN A 223 -23.93 -4.83 -2.06
C ASN A 223 -22.65 -5.33 -1.37
N THR A 224 -21.49 -4.77 -1.73
CA THR A 224 -20.20 -5.15 -1.11
C THR A 224 -20.20 -4.86 0.39
N ILE A 225 -20.70 -3.69 0.80
CA ILE A 225 -20.80 -3.31 2.22
C ILE A 225 -21.73 -4.27 2.97
N ARG A 226 -22.95 -4.49 2.44
CA ARG A 226 -23.92 -5.40 3.05
C ARG A 226 -23.36 -6.81 3.20
N ASP A 227 -22.82 -7.37 2.12
CA ASP A 227 -22.32 -8.74 2.10
C ASP A 227 -21.08 -8.89 3.01
N THR A 228 -20.28 -7.82 3.18
CA THR A 228 -19.17 -7.78 4.15
C THR A 228 -19.68 -7.88 5.58
N ARG A 229 -20.75 -7.17 5.93
CA ARG A 229 -21.37 -7.26 7.26
C ARG A 229 -21.94 -8.66 7.53
N VAL A 230 -22.65 -9.23 6.55
CA VAL A 230 -23.16 -10.61 6.63
C VAL A 230 -22.02 -11.59 6.88
N PHE A 231 -20.93 -11.45 6.10
CA PHE A 231 -19.74 -12.28 6.26
C PHE A 231 -19.10 -12.12 7.65
N LEU A 232 -18.87 -10.89 8.11
CA LEU A 232 -18.23 -10.62 9.40
C LEU A 232 -19.06 -11.10 10.58
N ASN A 233 -20.39 -11.03 10.52
CA ASN A 233 -21.26 -11.62 11.54
C ASN A 233 -20.98 -13.13 11.69
N LYS A 234 -20.91 -13.85 10.57
CA LYS A 234 -20.63 -15.28 10.54
C LYS A 234 -19.22 -15.59 10.99
N TYR A 235 -18.25 -14.76 10.57
CA TYR A 235 -16.86 -14.92 10.98
C TYR A 235 -16.67 -14.70 12.48
N SER A 236 -17.35 -13.72 13.08
CA SER A 236 -17.34 -13.51 14.54
C SER A 236 -17.86 -14.73 15.30
N GLN A 237 -18.88 -15.42 14.78
CA GLN A 237 -19.35 -16.68 15.36
C GLN A 237 -18.30 -17.78 15.28
N LEU A 238 -17.57 -17.89 14.17
CA LEU A 238 -16.46 -18.84 14.03
C LEU A 238 -15.33 -18.55 15.02
N VAL A 239 -14.89 -17.30 15.12
CA VAL A 239 -13.85 -16.88 16.08
C VAL A 239 -14.28 -17.18 17.52
N SER A 240 -15.59 -17.10 17.80
CA SER A 240 -16.15 -17.34 19.13
C SER A 240 -16.42 -18.82 19.45
N ASN A 241 -16.43 -19.72 18.47
CA ASN A 241 -16.82 -21.12 18.69
C ASN A 241 -15.76 -22.15 18.26
N VAL A 242 -14.85 -21.81 17.33
CA VAL A 242 -13.79 -22.72 16.87
C VAL A 242 -12.57 -22.61 17.79
N ALA A 243 -12.22 -23.70 18.47
CA ALA A 243 -11.16 -23.75 19.47
C ALA A 243 -9.80 -23.33 18.89
N ARG A 244 -9.45 -23.85 17.72
CA ARG A 244 -8.19 -23.53 17.04
C ARG A 244 -8.05 -22.05 16.68
N ILE A 245 -9.16 -21.35 16.42
CA ILE A 245 -9.12 -19.90 16.16
C ILE A 245 -8.89 -19.13 17.47
N LYS A 246 -9.48 -19.57 18.59
CA LYS A 246 -9.28 -18.95 19.91
C LYS A 246 -7.85 -19.05 20.43
N GLU A 247 -7.16 -20.14 20.11
CA GLU A 247 -5.73 -20.31 20.40
C GLU A 247 -4.86 -19.26 19.67
N GLY A 248 -5.39 -18.67 18.61
CA GLY A 248 -4.75 -17.65 17.80
C GLY A 248 -4.13 -18.22 16.53
N ILE A 249 -4.60 -17.72 15.38
CA ILE A 249 -4.03 -18.00 14.07
C ILE A 249 -3.43 -16.73 13.47
N LYS A 250 -2.53 -16.86 12.49
CA LYS A 250 -1.89 -15.69 11.90
C LYS A 250 -2.87 -14.94 10.98
N LYS A 251 -2.63 -13.65 10.74
CA LYS A 251 -3.46 -12.85 9.82
C LYS A 251 -3.63 -13.44 8.41
N PRO A 252 -2.58 -13.99 7.76
CA PRO A 252 -2.76 -14.65 6.47
C PRO A 252 -3.71 -15.84 6.56
N ASP A 253 -3.67 -16.59 7.66
CA ASP A 253 -4.53 -17.76 7.87
C ASP A 253 -5.98 -17.34 8.10
N HIS A 254 -6.22 -16.22 8.82
CA HIS A 254 -7.54 -15.60 8.89
C HIS A 254 -8.09 -15.26 7.49
N LEU A 255 -7.27 -14.65 6.62
CA LEU A 255 -7.69 -14.30 5.26
C LEU A 255 -7.94 -15.52 4.38
N ARG A 256 -7.10 -16.57 4.46
CA ARG A 256 -7.30 -17.84 3.75
C ARG A 256 -8.60 -18.52 4.18
N LEU A 257 -8.85 -18.58 5.49
CA LEU A 257 -10.10 -19.10 6.02
C LEU A 257 -11.29 -18.28 5.52
N SER A 258 -11.18 -16.94 5.53
CA SER A 258 -12.23 -16.06 5.00
C SER A 258 -12.54 -16.34 3.54
N TYR A 259 -11.52 -16.53 2.71
CA TYR A 259 -11.69 -16.88 1.30
C TYR A 259 -12.31 -18.25 1.11
N PHE A 260 -11.87 -19.25 1.88
CA PHE A 260 -12.46 -20.58 1.87
C PHE A 260 -13.96 -20.53 2.18
N LEU A 261 -14.35 -19.86 3.27
CA LEU A 261 -15.76 -19.70 3.68
C LEU A 261 -16.59 -18.99 2.61
N PHE A 262 -15.99 -17.98 1.98
CA PHE A 262 -16.62 -17.19 0.96
C PHE A 262 -16.83 -18.00 -0.34
N LYS A 263 -15.78 -18.60 -0.87
CA LYS A 263 -15.81 -19.36 -2.15
C LYS A 263 -16.63 -20.65 -2.04
N SER A 264 -16.60 -21.32 -0.87
CA SER A 264 -17.48 -22.48 -0.60
C SER A 264 -18.95 -22.11 -0.36
N GLY A 265 -19.25 -20.83 -0.13
CA GLY A 265 -20.60 -20.37 0.24
C GLY A 265 -21.02 -20.75 1.66
N LEU A 266 -20.13 -21.30 2.49
CA LEU A 266 -20.43 -21.67 3.89
C LEU A 266 -20.91 -20.47 4.71
N TYR A 267 -20.41 -19.27 4.44
CA TYR A 267 -20.85 -18.05 5.12
C TYR A 267 -22.36 -17.75 4.94
N LYS A 268 -23.02 -18.32 3.93
CA LYS A 268 -24.46 -18.16 3.71
C LYS A 268 -25.30 -19.13 4.54
N ARG A 269 -24.69 -20.17 5.11
CA ARG A 269 -25.38 -21.17 5.92
C ARG A 269 -25.59 -20.67 7.35
N GLU A 270 -26.51 -21.30 8.06
CA GLU A 270 -26.59 -21.16 9.51
C GLU A 270 -25.37 -21.82 10.14
N MET A 271 -24.69 -21.09 11.02
CA MET A 271 -23.51 -21.62 11.71
C MET A 271 -23.97 -22.53 12.84
N ASN A 272 -23.36 -23.70 12.94
CA ASN A 272 -23.74 -24.73 13.91
C ASN A 272 -22.51 -25.55 14.32
N GLU A 273 -22.69 -26.42 15.32
CA GLU A 273 -21.61 -27.26 15.87
C GLU A 273 -20.92 -28.15 14.83
N ASP A 274 -21.67 -28.68 13.83
CA ASP A 274 -21.06 -29.47 12.76
C ASP A 274 -20.05 -28.64 11.95
N ILE A 275 -20.46 -27.43 11.52
CA ILE A 275 -19.58 -26.52 10.78
C ILE A 275 -18.38 -26.12 11.64
N TYR A 276 -18.58 -25.82 12.92
CA TYR A 276 -17.50 -25.44 13.83
C TYR A 276 -16.47 -26.56 13.99
N ASN A 277 -16.93 -27.78 14.27
CA ASN A 277 -16.07 -28.95 14.46
C ASN A 277 -15.30 -29.29 13.17
N ARG A 278 -15.94 -29.20 12.00
CA ARG A 278 -15.26 -29.45 10.72
C ARG A 278 -14.22 -28.39 10.38
N ILE A 279 -14.50 -27.11 10.68
CA ILE A 279 -13.50 -26.04 10.52
C ILE A 279 -12.34 -26.24 11.50
N ASP A 280 -12.62 -26.63 12.75
CA ASP A 280 -11.59 -26.89 13.74
C ASP A 280 -10.66 -28.03 13.30
N ALA A 281 -11.23 -29.17 12.91
CA ALA A 281 -10.50 -30.31 12.37
C ALA A 281 -9.66 -29.92 11.14
N MET A 282 -10.23 -29.14 10.22
CA MET A 282 -9.51 -28.63 9.06
C MET A 282 -8.32 -27.76 9.47
N LEU A 283 -8.50 -26.80 10.38
CA LEU A 283 -7.43 -25.92 10.87
C LEU A 283 -6.33 -26.70 11.62
N ASN A 284 -6.68 -27.75 12.35
CA ASN A 284 -5.72 -28.64 13.00
C ASN A 284 -4.84 -29.41 12.00
N VAL A 285 -5.30 -29.61 10.77
CA VAL A 285 -4.50 -30.20 9.68
C VAL A 285 -3.70 -29.12 8.95
N VAL A 286 -4.36 -28.09 8.42
CA VAL A 286 -3.72 -27.13 7.51
C VAL A 286 -2.72 -26.19 8.21
N LEU A 287 -2.81 -26.04 9.54
CA LEU A 287 -1.89 -25.22 10.34
C LEU A 287 -0.84 -26.05 11.11
N ASN A 288 -0.89 -27.38 11.02
CA ASN A 288 0.07 -28.24 11.70
C ASN A 288 1.35 -28.41 10.85
N ARG A 289 2.48 -27.97 11.39
CA ARG A 289 3.78 -27.98 10.69
C ARG A 289 4.29 -29.38 10.36
N ASP A 290 3.86 -30.38 11.13
CA ASP A 290 4.25 -31.77 10.93
C ASP A 290 3.36 -32.48 9.89
N ASN A 291 2.27 -31.84 9.47
CA ASN A 291 1.38 -32.37 8.44
C ASN A 291 1.88 -31.97 7.03
N PRO A 292 1.95 -32.91 6.06
CA PRO A 292 2.38 -32.59 4.69
C PRO A 292 1.58 -31.46 4.03
N VAL A 293 0.28 -31.36 4.33
CA VAL A 293 -0.62 -30.33 3.77
C VAL A 293 -0.14 -28.92 4.10
N PHE A 294 0.44 -28.70 5.29
CA PHE A 294 0.99 -27.39 5.67
C PHE A 294 2.14 -26.97 4.74
N SER A 295 3.04 -27.90 4.42
CA SER A 295 4.19 -27.64 3.55
C SER A 295 3.74 -27.36 2.11
N GLU A 296 2.72 -28.08 1.64
CA GLU A 296 2.11 -27.86 0.32
C GLU A 296 1.46 -26.47 0.24
N ILE A 297 0.63 -26.08 1.22
CA ILE A 297 0.00 -24.74 1.27
C ILE A 297 1.07 -23.64 1.30
N LYS A 298 2.16 -23.86 2.07
CA LYS A 298 3.26 -22.91 2.14
C LYS A 298 3.97 -22.75 0.78
N ALA A 299 4.12 -23.82 0.00
CA ALA A 299 4.72 -23.76 -1.33
C ALA A 299 3.84 -23.00 -2.35
N LEU A 300 2.52 -23.10 -2.23
CA LEU A 300 1.56 -22.42 -3.10
C LEU A 300 1.35 -20.94 -2.74
N SER A 301 1.72 -20.54 -1.52
CA SER A 301 1.46 -19.21 -0.97
C SER A 301 2.04 -18.09 -1.84
N GLY A 302 1.18 -17.21 -2.35
CA GLY A 302 1.57 -16.09 -3.20
C GLY A 302 1.72 -16.42 -4.68
N TYR A 303 1.44 -17.67 -5.09
CA TYR A 303 1.54 -18.14 -6.47
C TYR A 303 0.23 -18.80 -6.96
N ASP A 304 -0.39 -19.67 -6.15
CA ASP A 304 -1.58 -20.43 -6.53
C ASP A 304 -2.59 -20.51 -5.38
N GLU A 305 -3.46 -19.50 -5.32
CA GLU A 305 -4.48 -19.37 -4.29
C GLU A 305 -5.68 -20.31 -4.53
N GLU A 306 -5.87 -20.76 -5.77
CA GLU A 306 -6.88 -21.77 -6.09
C GLU A 306 -6.45 -23.15 -5.60
N GLY A 307 -5.17 -23.50 -5.77
CA GLY A 307 -4.56 -24.68 -5.15
C GLY A 307 -4.71 -24.70 -3.63
N ILE A 308 -4.49 -23.56 -2.96
CA ILE A 308 -4.71 -23.44 -1.50
C ILE A 308 -6.18 -23.69 -1.15
N TYR A 309 -7.11 -23.06 -1.88
CA TYR A 309 -8.54 -23.29 -1.67
C TYR A 309 -8.91 -24.77 -1.82
N ASN A 310 -8.43 -25.44 -2.87
CA ASN A 310 -8.71 -26.85 -3.12
C ASN A 310 -8.18 -27.75 -2.00
N LYS A 311 -7.02 -27.42 -1.40
CA LYS A 311 -6.50 -28.12 -0.22
C LYS A 311 -7.41 -27.95 0.99
N TYR A 312 -7.88 -26.72 1.26
CA TYR A 312 -8.85 -26.47 2.34
C TYR A 312 -10.14 -27.28 2.12
N VAL A 313 -10.70 -27.29 0.89
CA VAL A 313 -11.91 -28.06 0.55
C VAL A 313 -11.69 -29.56 0.74
N THR A 314 -10.54 -30.09 0.30
CA THR A 314 -10.21 -31.51 0.43
C THR A 314 -10.19 -31.93 1.89
N VAL A 315 -9.47 -31.18 2.73
CA VAL A 315 -9.37 -31.46 4.17
C VAL A 315 -10.69 -31.26 4.89
N TYR A 316 -11.48 -30.24 4.52
CA TYR A 316 -12.78 -29.98 5.14
C TYR A 316 -13.79 -31.12 4.92
N ASN A 317 -13.69 -31.84 3.80
CA ASN A 317 -14.58 -32.93 3.42
C ASN A 317 -14.10 -34.33 3.84
N MET A 318 -12.93 -34.44 4.46
CA MET A 318 -12.47 -35.64 5.15
C MET A 318 -13.17 -35.78 6.50
#